data_AF-W5NCE1-F1
#
_entry.id   AF-W5NCE1-F1
#
_cell.length_a   1.000
_cell.length_b   1.000
_cell.length_c   1.000
_cell.angle_alpha   90.00
_cell.angle_beta   90.00
_cell.angle_gamma   90.00
#
_symmetry.space_group_name_H-M   'P 1'
#
loop_
_entity.id
_entity.type
_entity.pdbx_description
1 polymer ?
#
loop_
_entity_poly.entity_id
_entity_poly.type
_entity_poly.pdbx_seq_one_letter_code
_entity_poly.pdbx_strand_id
1 'polypeptide(L)'
;SSDSECGSPWFPCTELSQLISDLQSFLLVLDRENLSYIAQAKKKSISDLLSRMQDTPAQPEFRDDRHRPIPLRKMLLIPESSDTKLYKNKVRSKQGQSDVAALPSDPPDDPDDGCYEEAEPFFPSGPPTEGVDSDSSHYESYGEEEEEEEEEDSVKDRAHYIQWRSSQPCLRPAPESRICGYLWRKRWLGQWTRQLFVIRNHLLLCYKCAKDLQPLLELCLQGCHAVYKSKLNKKIQHELKVVTSVETVVLGFPSRQQAEEWRKIIEEVSGS
;
A
#
# COMPACT_ATOMS: atom_id res chain seq x y z
N SER A 1 67.53 -8.75 -28.00
CA SER A 1 67.09 -7.55 -27.25
C SER A 1 65.90 -6.95 -27.96
N SER A 2 64.71 -6.83 -27.39
CA SER A 2 64.24 -7.15 -26.04
C SER A 2 62.71 -7.26 -26.07
N ASP A 3 62.21 -8.30 -25.42
CA ASP A 3 61.04 -8.39 -24.52
C ASP A 3 59.75 -7.58 -24.75
N SER A 4 58.69 -8.34 -25.08
CA SER A 4 57.41 -8.50 -24.36
C SER A 4 56.86 -7.40 -23.42
N GLU A 5 55.58 -7.07 -23.62
CA GLU A 5 54.48 -7.25 -22.64
C GLU A 5 53.15 -6.89 -23.35
N CYS A 6 52.35 -7.85 -23.82
CA CYS A 6 51.30 -8.57 -23.10
C CYS A 6 50.11 -7.69 -22.66
N GLY A 7 49.01 -7.83 -23.41
CA GLY A 7 47.67 -8.12 -22.89
C GLY A 7 47.07 -7.23 -21.80
N SER A 8 46.01 -6.52 -22.16
CA SER A 8 44.91 -6.27 -21.23
C SER A 8 43.60 -6.63 -21.92
N PRO A 9 43.08 -7.86 -21.72
CA PRO A 9 41.69 -8.14 -21.99
C PRO A 9 40.86 -7.43 -20.93
N TRP A 10 39.71 -6.92 -21.33
CA TRP A 10 38.73 -6.29 -20.45
C TRP A 10 38.36 -7.25 -19.31
N PHE A 11 38.98 -7.07 -18.14
CA PHE A 11 38.54 -7.76 -16.94
C PHE A 11 37.20 -7.12 -16.52
N PRO A 12 36.10 -7.88 -16.42
CA PRO A 12 34.92 -7.36 -15.72
C PRO A 12 35.36 -6.97 -14.31
N CYS A 13 34.96 -5.77 -13.87
CA CYS A 13 35.28 -5.20 -12.55
C CYS A 13 35.26 -6.30 -11.48
N THR A 14 36.38 -6.56 -10.83
CA THR A 14 36.54 -7.60 -9.80
C THR A 14 35.44 -7.55 -8.73
N GLU A 15 34.94 -6.34 -8.45
CA GLU A 15 33.80 -6.08 -7.55
C GLU A 15 32.49 -6.71 -8.03
N LEU A 16 32.20 -6.71 -9.33
CA LEU A 16 30.99 -7.32 -9.89
C LEU A 16 31.07 -8.85 -9.79
N SER A 17 32.23 -9.43 -10.11
CA SER A 17 32.45 -10.87 -9.96
C SER A 17 32.34 -11.31 -8.50
N GLN A 18 32.90 -10.53 -7.58
CA GLN A 18 32.78 -10.77 -6.15
C GLN A 18 31.31 -10.69 -5.69
N LEU A 19 30.58 -9.65 -6.10
CA LEU A 19 29.15 -9.49 -5.78
C LEU A 19 28.30 -10.65 -6.31
N ILE A 20 28.56 -11.11 -7.54
CA ILE A 20 27.87 -12.26 -8.14
C ILE A 20 28.12 -13.52 -7.31
N SER A 21 29.38 -13.77 -6.91
CA SER A 21 29.76 -14.92 -6.08
C SER A 21 29.12 -14.86 -4.68
N ASP A 22 29.15 -13.70 -4.04
CA ASP A 22 28.57 -13.51 -2.70
C ASP A 22 27.05 -13.70 -2.74
N LEU A 23 26.40 -13.20 -3.78
CA LEU A 23 24.96 -13.35 -3.96
C LEU A 23 24.58 -14.82 -4.20
N GLN A 24 25.34 -15.57 -5.00
CA GLN A 24 25.14 -17.02 -5.15
C GLN A 24 25.28 -17.76 -3.82
N SER A 25 26.30 -17.43 -3.04
CA SER A 25 26.55 -18.01 -1.72
C SER A 25 25.40 -17.71 -0.74
N PHE A 26 24.89 -16.48 -0.76
CA PHE A 26 23.73 -16.08 0.04
C PHE A 26 22.46 -16.85 -0.35
N LEU A 27 22.21 -17.05 -1.65
CA LEU A 27 21.05 -17.84 -2.09
C LEU A 27 21.13 -19.30 -1.59
N LEU A 28 22.32 -19.89 -1.49
CA LEU A 28 22.50 -21.24 -0.92
C LEU A 28 22.22 -21.29 0.58
N VAL A 29 22.55 -20.24 1.33
CA VAL A 29 22.18 -20.12 2.75
C VAL A 29 20.66 -20.11 2.88
N LEU A 30 19.98 -19.35 2.01
CA LEU A 30 18.52 -19.28 1.98
C LEU A 30 17.85 -20.62 1.60
N ASP A 31 18.56 -21.63 1.09
CA ASP A 31 17.96 -22.97 0.85
C ASP A 31 17.68 -23.73 2.15
N ARG A 32 18.34 -23.32 3.24
CA ARG A 32 18.21 -23.95 4.55
C ARG A 32 17.16 -23.29 5.44
N GLU A 33 16.61 -22.17 5.00
CA GLU A 33 15.67 -21.35 5.75
C GLU A 33 14.21 -21.65 5.37
N ASN A 34 13.28 -21.50 6.32
CA ASN A 34 11.85 -21.61 6.03
C ASN A 34 11.32 -20.30 5.42
N LEU A 35 11.46 -20.18 4.10
CA LEU A 35 11.07 -18.98 3.35
C LEU A 35 9.56 -18.94 3.06
N SER A 36 8.97 -17.75 3.15
CA SER A 36 7.61 -17.52 2.63
C SER A 36 7.55 -17.73 1.11
N TYR A 37 6.36 -18.03 0.58
CA TYR A 37 6.15 -18.22 -0.86
C TYR A 37 6.65 -17.04 -1.71
N ILE A 38 6.46 -15.81 -1.22
CA ILE A 38 6.93 -14.59 -1.90
C ILE A 38 8.47 -14.56 -1.96
N ALA A 39 9.14 -14.92 -0.86
CA ALA A 39 10.60 -14.97 -0.79
C ALA A 39 11.18 -16.07 -1.69
N GLN A 40 10.53 -17.23 -1.76
CA GLN A 40 10.90 -18.30 -2.70
C GLN A 40 10.81 -17.86 -4.16
N ALA A 41 9.73 -17.18 -4.54
CA ALA A 41 9.56 -16.65 -5.90
C ALA A 41 10.64 -15.62 -6.27
N LYS A 42 10.99 -14.72 -5.33
CA LYS A 42 12.07 -13.75 -5.51
C LYS A 42 13.44 -14.41 -5.61
N LYS A 43 13.73 -15.38 -4.74
CA LYS A 43 14.95 -16.18 -4.78
C LYS A 43 15.13 -16.85 -6.14
N LYS A 44 14.09 -17.51 -6.65
CA LYS A 44 14.10 -18.14 -7.98
C LYS A 44 14.40 -17.11 -9.08
N SER A 45 13.72 -15.97 -9.05
CA SER A 45 13.96 -14.90 -10.03
C SER A 45 15.40 -14.37 -10.03
N ILE A 46 16.06 -14.29 -8.86
CA ILE A 46 17.46 -13.86 -8.75
C ILE A 46 18.39 -14.96 -9.28
N SER A 47 18.13 -16.22 -8.92
CA SER A 47 18.90 -17.36 -9.44
C SER A 47 18.86 -17.43 -10.98
N ASP A 48 17.68 -17.24 -11.59
CA ASP A 48 17.49 -17.22 -13.04
C ASP A 48 18.15 -16.01 -13.72
N LEU A 49 18.37 -14.91 -13.00
CA LEU A 49 19.12 -13.77 -13.50
C LEU A 49 20.63 -14.05 -13.48
N LEU A 50 21.13 -14.63 -12.39
CA LEU A 50 22.54 -14.95 -12.23
C LEU A 50 23.02 -16.00 -13.24
N SER A 51 22.20 -17.01 -13.54
CA SER A 51 22.52 -17.99 -14.59
C SER A 51 22.68 -17.32 -15.95
N ARG A 52 21.72 -16.47 -16.36
CA ARG A 52 21.79 -15.73 -17.62
C ARG A 52 23.00 -14.79 -17.72
N MET A 53 23.43 -14.21 -16.60
CA MET A 53 24.63 -13.37 -16.56
C MET A 53 25.92 -14.18 -16.73
N GLN A 54 25.94 -15.44 -16.31
CA GLN A 54 27.08 -16.34 -16.41
C GLN A 54 27.12 -17.11 -17.74
N ASP A 55 25.95 -17.33 -18.36
CA ASP A 55 25.79 -17.98 -19.66
C ASP A 55 26.09 -17.08 -20.87
N THR A 56 26.86 -15.99 -20.69
CA THR A 56 27.34 -15.17 -21.82
C THR A 56 28.69 -15.70 -22.28
N PRO A 57 28.78 -16.57 -23.31
CA PRO A 57 30.06 -16.97 -23.86
C PRO A 57 30.74 -15.75 -24.49
N ALA A 58 31.95 -15.47 -24.01
CA ALA A 58 32.91 -14.64 -24.72
C ALA A 58 33.04 -15.20 -26.16
N GLN A 59 32.55 -14.45 -27.14
CA GLN A 59 32.73 -14.82 -28.53
C GLN A 59 34.19 -14.54 -28.93
N PRO A 60 34.95 -15.54 -29.43
CA PRO A 60 36.22 -15.29 -30.08
C PRO A 60 35.99 -14.63 -31.44
N GLU A 61 36.79 -13.62 -31.76
CA GLU A 61 36.83 -12.97 -33.07
C GLU A 61 37.28 -13.95 -34.19
N PHE A 62 36.91 -13.58 -35.43
CA PHE A 62 37.34 -14.06 -36.76
C PHE A 62 36.39 -15.01 -37.54
N ARG A 63 35.55 -14.45 -38.41
CA ARG A 63 35.87 -14.14 -39.84
C ARG A 63 34.64 -13.58 -40.56
N ASP A 64 34.94 -12.67 -41.49
CA ASP A 64 34.07 -12.09 -42.52
C ASP A 64 33.27 -13.17 -43.25
N ASP A 65 31.94 -13.08 -43.20
CA ASP A 65 31.14 -13.38 -44.38
C ASP A 65 29.91 -12.45 -44.42
N ARG A 66 29.83 -11.72 -45.52
CA ARG A 66 28.72 -10.82 -45.83
C ARG A 66 27.52 -11.69 -46.16
N HIS A 67 26.34 -11.24 -45.74
CA HIS A 67 25.01 -11.42 -46.37
C HIS A 67 23.90 -11.71 -45.34
N ARG A 68 23.44 -10.66 -44.62
CA ARG A 68 22.03 -10.32 -44.28
C ARG A 68 21.15 -11.39 -43.55
N PRO A 69 19.89 -11.11 -43.17
CA PRO A 69 19.23 -9.93 -42.59
C PRO A 69 18.69 -10.21 -41.17
N ILE A 70 18.35 -9.18 -40.38
CA ILE A 70 17.15 -9.29 -39.53
C ILE A 70 16.26 -8.05 -39.70
N PRO A 71 15.00 -8.23 -40.15
CA PRO A 71 14.03 -7.15 -40.27
C PRO A 71 13.53 -6.71 -38.89
N LEU A 72 13.34 -5.40 -38.74
CA LEU A 72 12.38 -4.84 -37.80
C LEU A 72 10.98 -5.41 -38.10
N ARG A 73 10.29 -5.79 -37.02
CA ARG A 73 8.84 -6.00 -36.84
C ARG A 73 8.32 -7.44 -36.95
N LYS A 74 7.40 -7.68 -36.00
CA LYS A 74 6.48 -8.81 -35.78
C LYS A 74 7.16 -9.94 -34.98
N MET A 75 6.60 -10.42 -33.87
CA MET A 75 5.24 -10.97 -33.82
C MET A 75 4.69 -11.09 -32.39
N LEU A 76 3.39 -10.80 -32.30
CA LEU A 76 2.28 -11.49 -31.61
C LEU A 76 2.38 -11.69 -30.08
N LEU A 77 1.48 -11.07 -29.31
CA LEU A 77 0.03 -11.30 -29.21
C LEU A 77 -0.30 -12.56 -28.42
N ILE A 78 -1.04 -12.28 -27.35
CA ILE A 78 -1.79 -13.15 -26.47
C ILE A 78 -2.68 -14.09 -27.31
N PRO A 79 -2.78 -15.39 -26.99
CA PRO A 79 -3.80 -16.23 -27.57
C PRO A 79 -5.13 -15.96 -26.85
N GLU A 80 -6.08 -15.33 -27.53
CA GLU A 80 -7.49 -15.41 -27.17
C GLU A 80 -8.13 -16.63 -27.82
N SER A 81 -8.84 -17.37 -26.98
CA SER A 81 -9.78 -18.44 -27.31
C SER A 81 -10.84 -17.92 -28.28
N SER A 82 -11.06 -18.65 -29.37
CA SER A 82 -12.23 -18.51 -30.22
C SER A 82 -13.12 -19.72 -30.02
N ASP A 83 -14.34 -19.50 -29.55
CA ASP A 83 -15.50 -20.25 -30.01
C ASP A 83 -16.65 -19.27 -30.27
N THR A 84 -16.90 -19.09 -31.57
CA THR A 84 -17.97 -18.27 -32.12
C THR A 84 -19.23 -19.11 -32.36
N LYS A 85 -20.42 -18.61 -31.98
CA LYS A 85 -21.65 -18.80 -32.78
C LYS A 85 -22.55 -17.56 -32.76
N LEU A 86 -22.24 -16.67 -33.70
CA LEU A 86 -23.12 -15.97 -34.65
C LEU A 86 -24.66 -16.18 -34.54
N TYR A 87 -25.43 -15.10 -34.34
CA TYR A 87 -26.51 -14.70 -35.27
C TYR A 87 -27.00 -13.24 -35.11
N LYS A 88 -26.74 -12.47 -36.17
CA LYS A 88 -27.59 -11.47 -36.85
C LYS A 88 -28.34 -10.38 -36.06
N ASN A 89 -27.82 -9.18 -36.29
CA ASN A 89 -28.45 -7.86 -36.28
C ASN A 89 -29.86 -7.80 -36.90
N LYS A 90 -30.73 -6.96 -36.32
CA LYS A 90 -31.60 -6.08 -37.12
C LYS A 90 -31.86 -4.73 -36.43
N VAL A 91 -31.51 -3.70 -37.18
CA VAL A 91 -31.73 -2.27 -36.97
C VAL A 91 -33.23 -1.94 -36.89
N ARG A 92 -33.64 -1.07 -35.97
CA ARG A 92 -34.68 -0.05 -36.27
C ARG A 92 -34.63 1.13 -35.29
N SER A 93 -34.28 2.30 -35.85
CA SER A 93 -34.61 3.62 -35.29
C SER A 93 -36.08 3.94 -35.60
N LYS A 94 -36.80 4.59 -34.67
CA LYS A 94 -37.81 5.64 -34.95
C LYS A 94 -38.31 6.35 -33.67
N GLN A 95 -38.41 7.67 -33.82
CA GLN A 95 -38.96 8.74 -32.96
C GLN A 95 -40.48 8.67 -32.68
N GLY A 96 -40.90 9.45 -31.66
CA GLY A 96 -42.20 10.14 -31.55
C GLY A 96 -43.02 9.76 -30.30
N GLN A 97 -43.17 10.65 -29.28
CA GLN A 97 -44.34 11.54 -28.99
C GLN A 97 -45.64 10.74 -28.68
N SER A 98 -46.45 10.95 -27.63
CA SER A 98 -46.96 12.13 -26.93
C SER A 98 -47.85 11.65 -25.73
N ASP A 99 -47.82 12.23 -24.53
CA ASP A 99 -48.83 13.15 -23.92
C ASP A 99 -49.91 12.56 -22.96
N VAL A 100 -49.94 13.16 -21.75
CA VAL A 100 -51.10 13.57 -20.90
C VAL A 100 -51.77 12.63 -19.85
N ALA A 101 -51.51 12.99 -18.57
CA ALA A 101 -52.37 13.18 -17.37
C ALA A 101 -53.34 12.10 -16.79
N ALA A 102 -53.22 11.82 -15.47
CA ALA A 102 -54.11 12.31 -14.38
C ALA A 102 -54.11 11.40 -13.11
N LEU A 103 -53.85 11.99 -11.93
CA LEU A 103 -54.28 11.54 -10.57
C LEU A 103 -55.66 12.19 -10.25
N PRO A 104 -56.37 11.98 -9.11
CA PRO A 104 -56.03 11.34 -7.81
C PRO A 104 -57.17 10.47 -7.17
N SER A 105 -56.97 9.92 -5.94
CA SER A 105 -57.84 10.08 -4.74
C SER A 105 -57.52 9.08 -3.59
N ASP A 106 -57.34 9.61 -2.37
CA ASP A 106 -57.38 8.99 -1.00
C ASP A 106 -58.59 9.62 -0.25
N PRO A 107 -58.93 9.32 1.05
CA PRO A 107 -59.00 8.11 1.91
C PRO A 107 -60.42 7.96 2.58
N PRO A 108 -60.69 7.18 3.67
CA PRO A 108 -60.54 7.70 5.07
C PRO A 108 -60.31 6.71 6.27
N ASP A 109 -59.88 7.29 7.41
CA ASP A 109 -60.13 7.05 8.88
C ASP A 109 -59.72 5.76 9.68
N ASP A 110 -58.66 5.89 10.52
CA ASP A 110 -58.53 5.93 12.03
C ASP A 110 -59.45 5.06 12.98
N PRO A 111 -59.21 4.96 14.32
CA PRO A 111 -58.11 4.39 15.14
C PRO A 111 -58.60 3.31 16.16
N ASP A 112 -57.72 2.52 16.80
CA ASP A 112 -58.02 1.98 18.15
C ASP A 112 -56.80 1.51 18.97
N ASP A 113 -56.89 1.93 20.23
CA ASP A 113 -56.35 1.55 21.54
C ASP A 113 -54.99 0.87 21.79
N GLY A 114 -54.39 1.36 22.87
CA GLY A 114 -53.21 0.82 23.51
C GLY A 114 -53.52 -0.43 24.34
N CYS A 115 -52.56 -1.35 24.34
CA CYS A 115 -52.46 -2.39 25.36
C CYS A 115 -50.98 -2.59 25.67
N TYR A 116 -50.40 -1.60 26.36
CA TYR A 116 -49.13 -1.76 27.07
C TYR A 116 -49.44 -2.64 28.28
N GLU A 117 -49.01 -3.91 28.25
CA GLU A 117 -49.19 -4.79 29.41
C GLU A 117 -48.13 -4.41 30.46
N GLU A 118 -48.60 -3.82 31.55
CA GLU A 118 -47.84 -3.50 32.75
C GLU A 118 -47.65 -4.79 33.57
N ALA A 119 -46.41 -5.23 33.76
CA ALA A 119 -46.12 -6.35 34.66
C ALA A 119 -46.01 -5.84 36.10
N GLU A 120 -46.88 -6.34 36.97
CA GLU A 120 -46.93 -6.08 38.41
C GLU A 120 -45.71 -6.68 39.18
N PRO A 121 -45.43 -6.20 40.42
CA PRO A 121 -44.12 -6.29 41.07
C PRO A 121 -43.94 -7.54 41.95
N PHE A 122 -42.72 -8.11 41.97
CA PHE A 122 -42.34 -9.12 42.97
C PHE A 122 -41.64 -8.47 44.17
N PHE A 123 -42.35 -8.44 45.30
CA PHE A 123 -41.78 -8.18 46.63
C PHE A 123 -41.32 -9.50 47.28
N PRO A 124 -40.12 -9.54 47.88
CA PRO A 124 -39.84 -10.46 48.98
C PRO A 124 -39.52 -9.69 50.27
N SER A 125 -40.41 -9.84 51.26
CA SER A 125 -40.27 -9.27 52.60
C SER A 125 -39.65 -10.29 53.59
N GLY A 126 -38.33 -10.18 53.85
CA GLY A 126 -37.55 -10.59 55.06
C GLY A 126 -37.60 -12.05 55.60
N PRO A 127 -36.86 -12.41 56.69
CA PRO A 127 -35.67 -11.82 57.35
C PRO A 127 -34.44 -12.79 57.38
N PRO A 128 -33.27 -12.42 57.96
CA PRO A 128 -32.03 -13.20 57.85
C PRO A 128 -31.85 -14.18 59.04
N THR A 129 -31.39 -15.40 58.76
CA THR A 129 -30.83 -16.31 59.77
C THR A 129 -29.60 -17.03 59.25
N GLU A 130 -28.45 -16.55 59.74
CA GLU A 130 -27.27 -17.30 60.17
C GLU A 130 -27.15 -18.82 59.92
N GLY A 131 -26.06 -19.19 59.23
CA GLY A 131 -25.16 -20.28 59.62
C GLY A 131 -25.49 -21.70 59.12
N VAL A 132 -24.71 -22.19 58.15
CA VAL A 132 -24.15 -23.56 58.14
C VAL A 132 -23.18 -23.73 56.97
N ASP A 133 -22.02 -24.31 57.27
CA ASP A 133 -20.97 -24.79 56.37
C ASP A 133 -21.50 -25.50 55.11
N SER A 134 -20.90 -25.18 53.97
CA SER A 134 -20.89 -26.09 52.81
C SER A 134 -19.51 -26.13 52.18
N ASP A 135 -18.84 -27.22 52.49
CA ASP A 135 -17.52 -27.62 52.02
C ASP A 135 -17.57 -28.10 50.57
N SER A 136 -16.58 -27.67 49.79
CA SER A 136 -16.07 -28.26 48.55
C SER A 136 -16.99 -28.38 47.32
N SER A 137 -16.58 -27.75 46.21
CA SER A 137 -15.94 -28.50 45.11
C SER A 137 -15.30 -27.56 44.08
N HIS A 138 -14.11 -27.98 43.65
CA HIS A 138 -13.25 -27.41 42.62
C HIS A 138 -13.82 -27.68 41.22
N TYR A 139 -13.93 -26.64 40.37
CA TYR A 139 -13.98 -26.80 38.92
C TYR A 139 -13.38 -25.56 38.24
N GLU A 140 -12.28 -25.73 37.52
CA GLU A 140 -11.75 -24.71 36.61
C GLU A 140 -12.71 -24.55 35.42
N SER A 141 -13.32 -23.38 35.27
CA SER A 141 -14.01 -23.00 34.03
C SER A 141 -13.03 -22.26 33.13
N TYR A 142 -12.45 -22.97 32.17
CA TYR A 142 -11.84 -22.37 31.00
C TYR A 142 -12.95 -21.93 30.04
N GLY A 143 -12.99 -20.63 29.74
CA GLY A 143 -13.61 -20.09 28.53
C GLY A 143 -14.99 -19.46 28.72
N GLU A 144 -15.02 -18.13 28.80
CA GLU A 144 -15.98 -17.20 28.19
C GLU A 144 -15.35 -15.80 28.40
N GLU A 145 -14.76 -15.20 27.37
CA GLU A 145 -15.42 -14.12 26.61
C GLU A 145 -16.07 -13.07 27.53
N GLU A 146 -15.24 -12.27 28.20
CA GLU A 146 -15.58 -10.89 28.55
C GLU A 146 -14.79 -9.98 27.60
N GLU A 147 -15.37 -9.79 26.41
CA GLU A 147 -15.19 -8.55 25.68
C GLU A 147 -15.93 -7.44 26.44
N GLU A 148 -15.35 -6.25 26.34
CA GLU A 148 -15.85 -4.96 26.79
C GLU A 148 -15.42 -4.56 28.22
N GLU A 149 -14.39 -3.67 28.24
CA GLU A 149 -13.99 -2.77 29.33
C GLU A 149 -12.56 -2.87 29.90
N GLU A 150 -11.56 -3.47 29.22
CA GLU A 150 -10.14 -3.23 29.58
C GLU A 150 -9.17 -3.20 28.36
N GLU A 151 -9.38 -2.30 27.40
CA GLU A 151 -8.43 -2.06 26.29
C GLU A 151 -7.58 -0.77 26.46
N GLU A 152 -7.11 -0.45 27.66
CA GLU A 152 -6.24 0.75 27.84
C GLU A 152 -4.77 0.48 28.25
N ASP A 153 -4.32 -0.75 28.52
CA ASP A 153 -2.92 -0.98 28.94
C ASP A 153 -2.08 -1.99 28.14
N SER A 154 -2.53 -2.46 26.97
CA SER A 154 -1.75 -3.40 26.13
C SER A 154 -0.93 -2.77 25.00
N VAL A 155 -0.89 -1.43 24.90
CA VAL A 155 -0.18 -0.72 23.81
C VAL A 155 1.31 -0.46 24.11
N LYS A 156 1.76 -0.60 25.37
CA LYS A 156 3.16 -0.33 25.76
C LYS A 156 4.13 -1.32 25.14
N ASP A 157 3.80 -2.61 25.10
CA ASP A 157 4.72 -3.67 24.66
C ASP A 157 5.14 -3.52 23.18
N ARG A 158 4.18 -3.13 22.32
CA ARG A 158 4.46 -2.88 20.89
C ARG A 158 5.37 -1.68 20.67
N ALA A 159 5.27 -0.65 21.52
CA ALA A 159 6.10 0.56 21.41
C ALA A 159 7.56 0.29 21.81
N HIS A 160 7.81 -0.59 22.78
CA HIS A 160 9.15 -0.95 23.23
C HIS A 160 10.02 -1.57 22.11
N TYR A 161 9.45 -2.46 21.30
CA TYR A 161 10.19 -3.06 20.18
C TYR A 161 10.49 -2.06 19.04
N ILE A 162 9.57 -1.12 18.78
CA ILE A 162 9.77 -0.05 17.79
C ILE A 162 10.87 0.92 18.25
N GLN A 163 10.85 1.31 19.52
CA GLN A 163 11.85 2.18 20.11
C GLN A 163 13.24 1.51 20.15
N TRP A 164 13.31 0.22 20.46
CA TRP A 164 14.57 -0.54 20.48
C TRP A 164 15.20 -0.68 19.07
N ARG A 165 14.38 -0.89 18.04
CA ARG A 165 14.86 -0.84 16.64
C ARG A 165 15.34 0.54 16.23
N SER A 166 14.78 1.61 16.81
CA SER A 166 15.18 2.98 16.51
C SER A 166 16.53 3.40 17.14
N SER A 167 16.94 2.75 18.23
CA SER A 167 18.19 3.04 18.93
C SER A 167 19.40 2.23 18.44
N GLN A 168 19.20 1.21 17.60
CA GLN A 168 20.29 0.41 17.02
C GLN A 168 20.59 0.83 15.58
N PRO A 169 21.75 1.46 15.28
CA PRO A 169 22.09 1.96 13.93
C PRO A 169 22.05 0.90 12.83
N CYS A 170 22.35 -0.36 13.15
CA CYS A 170 22.37 -1.48 12.21
C CYS A 170 20.99 -2.14 11.97
N LEU A 171 19.98 -1.84 12.79
CA LEU A 171 18.60 -2.29 12.60
C LEU A 171 17.67 -1.18 12.09
N ARG A 172 18.19 0.04 11.89
CA ARG A 172 17.46 1.09 11.20
C ARG A 172 17.20 0.58 9.77
N PRO A 173 15.94 0.51 9.32
CA PRO A 173 15.69 0.54 7.89
C PRO A 173 16.50 1.72 7.32
N ALA A 174 17.17 1.53 6.18
CA ALA A 174 17.86 2.63 5.52
C ALA A 174 16.92 3.86 5.55
N PRO A 175 17.41 5.07 5.88
CA PRO A 175 16.59 6.25 6.16
C PRO A 175 15.95 6.81 4.89
N GLU A 176 15.65 5.92 3.94
CA GLU A 176 15.09 6.23 2.65
C GLU A 176 13.75 6.92 2.86
N SER A 177 12.85 6.39 3.69
CA SER A 177 11.56 7.05 3.97
C SER A 177 11.56 7.93 5.22
N ARG A 178 11.35 9.24 5.04
CA ARG A 178 11.34 10.23 6.14
C ARG A 178 9.99 10.38 6.83
N ILE A 179 8.90 10.25 6.09
CA ILE A 179 7.52 10.23 6.61
C ILE A 179 6.60 9.50 5.64
N CYS A 180 5.59 8.82 6.17
CA CYS A 180 4.52 8.24 5.38
C CYS A 180 3.17 8.41 6.08
N GLY A 181 2.09 8.44 5.30
CA GLY A 181 0.75 8.59 5.84
C GLY A 181 -0.33 8.71 4.77
N TYR A 182 -1.56 8.38 5.16
CA TYR A 182 -2.72 8.59 4.29
C TYR A 182 -3.18 10.04 4.37
N LEU A 183 -3.06 10.76 3.27
CA LEU A 183 -3.45 12.17 3.14
C LEU A 183 -4.49 12.34 2.04
N TRP A 184 -5.15 13.49 2.01
CA TRP A 184 -6.04 13.84 0.91
C TRP A 184 -5.29 14.60 -0.19
N ARG A 185 -5.36 14.13 -1.44
CA ARG A 185 -4.87 14.86 -2.61
C ARG A 185 -6.02 15.61 -3.28
N LYS A 186 -5.83 16.89 -3.57
CA LYS A 186 -6.79 17.67 -4.36
C LYS A 186 -6.61 17.43 -5.86
N ARG A 187 -7.70 17.11 -6.55
CA ARG A 187 -7.76 17.02 -8.02
C ARG A 187 -8.11 18.38 -8.65
N TRP A 188 -7.94 18.51 -9.96
CA TRP A 188 -8.25 19.75 -10.70
C TRP A 188 -9.73 20.16 -10.59
N LEU A 189 -10.66 19.21 -10.43
CA LEU A 189 -12.09 19.47 -10.17
C LEU A 189 -12.41 19.85 -8.71
N GLY A 190 -11.40 20.05 -7.87
CA GLY A 190 -11.59 20.33 -6.44
C GLY A 190 -11.98 19.12 -5.59
N GLN A 191 -12.11 17.94 -6.21
CA GLN A 191 -12.37 16.68 -5.51
C GLN A 191 -11.14 16.21 -4.71
N TRP A 192 -11.38 15.64 -3.54
CA TRP A 192 -10.34 15.10 -2.67
C TRP A 192 -10.31 13.58 -2.76
N THR A 193 -9.12 12.99 -2.83
CA THR A 193 -8.94 11.53 -2.80
C THR A 193 -7.97 11.18 -1.68
N ARG A 194 -8.36 10.26 -0.79
CA ARG A 194 -7.47 9.74 0.25
C ARG A 194 -6.50 8.75 -0.40
N GLN A 195 -5.20 8.99 -0.24
CA GLN A 195 -4.12 8.24 -0.88
C GLN A 195 -2.94 8.10 0.09
N LEU A 196 -2.10 7.10 -0.11
CA LEU A 196 -0.89 6.92 0.69
C LEU A 196 0.23 7.80 0.12
N PHE A 197 0.81 8.65 0.95
CA PHE A 197 1.98 9.43 0.61
C PHE A 197 3.20 8.94 1.37
N VAL A 198 4.36 8.97 0.71
CA VAL A 198 5.66 8.60 1.29
C VAL A 198 6.69 9.60 0.79
N ILE A 199 7.43 10.23 1.69
CA ILE A 199 8.63 10.99 1.33
C ILE A 199 9.81 10.03 1.40
N ARG A 200 10.42 9.76 0.24
CA ARG A 200 11.62 8.93 0.13
C ARG A 200 12.77 9.72 -0.49
N ASN A 201 13.90 9.86 0.20
CA ASN A 201 15.04 10.68 -0.19
C ASN A 201 14.62 12.14 -0.48
N HIS A 202 14.50 12.51 -1.76
CA HIS A 202 14.00 13.81 -2.22
C HIS A 202 12.71 13.69 -3.04
N LEU A 203 12.00 12.56 -2.97
CA LEU A 203 10.79 12.28 -3.74
C LEU A 203 9.58 12.23 -2.80
N LEU A 204 8.52 12.93 -3.18
CA LEU A 204 7.17 12.68 -2.65
C LEU A 204 6.47 11.69 -3.58
N LEU A 205 6.23 10.49 -3.06
CA LEU A 205 5.55 9.40 -3.75
C LEU A 205 4.09 9.34 -3.31
N CYS A 206 3.17 9.08 -4.23
CA CYS A 206 1.75 8.85 -3.95
C CYS A 206 1.32 7.48 -4.46
N TYR A 207 0.63 6.70 -3.64
CA TYR A 207 0.04 5.41 -3.99
C TYR A 207 -1.46 5.42 -3.73
N LYS A 208 -2.24 4.54 -4.37
CA LYS A 208 -3.66 4.37 -4.03
C LYS A 208 -3.77 3.76 -2.64
N CYS A 209 -2.96 2.74 -2.34
CA CYS A 209 -2.91 2.07 -1.05
C CYS A 209 -1.54 1.42 -0.78
N ALA A 210 -1.36 0.89 0.43
CA ALA A 210 -0.10 0.25 0.84
C ALA A 210 0.26 -1.04 0.07
N LYS A 211 -0.70 -1.64 -0.65
CA LYS A 211 -0.46 -2.86 -1.45
C LYS A 211 0.10 -2.56 -2.84
N ASP A 212 0.08 -1.29 -3.27
CA ASP A 212 0.51 -0.93 -4.61
C ASP A 212 2.03 -0.98 -4.74
N LEU A 213 2.51 -1.49 -5.86
CA LEU A 213 3.95 -1.56 -6.16
C LEU A 213 4.46 -0.32 -6.90
N GLN A 214 3.60 0.38 -7.63
CA GLN A 214 3.95 1.56 -8.43
C GLN A 214 3.22 2.81 -7.93
N PRO A 215 3.92 3.94 -7.82
CA PRO A 215 3.30 5.20 -7.45
C PRO A 215 2.46 5.78 -8.60
N LEU A 216 1.37 6.45 -8.21
CA LEU A 216 0.52 7.28 -9.08
C LEU A 216 1.11 8.68 -9.32
N LEU A 217 2.09 9.07 -8.51
CA LEU A 217 2.82 10.33 -8.61
C LEU A 217 4.22 10.14 -8.02
N GLU A 218 5.22 10.63 -8.73
CA GLU A 218 6.58 10.82 -8.23
C GLU A 218 6.97 12.29 -8.42
N LEU A 219 7.04 13.04 -7.32
CA LEU A 219 7.33 14.48 -7.32
C LEU A 219 8.72 14.70 -6.71
N CYS A 220 9.66 15.29 -7.47
CA CYS A 220 10.94 15.74 -6.91
C CYS A 220 10.74 16.98 -6.03
N LEU A 221 11.16 16.90 -4.77
CA LEU A 221 11.03 17.97 -3.78
C LEU A 221 12.22 18.95 -3.79
N GLN A 222 13.29 18.69 -4.54
CA GLN A 222 14.42 19.62 -4.64
C GLN A 222 13.98 20.97 -5.19
N GLY A 223 14.30 22.04 -4.47
CA GLY A 223 13.89 23.41 -4.80
C GLY A 223 12.38 23.63 -4.77
N CYS A 224 11.60 22.75 -4.14
CA CYS A 224 10.16 22.95 -3.98
C CYS A 224 9.84 24.01 -2.93
N HIS A 225 8.64 24.57 -3.01
CA HIS A 225 8.11 25.50 -2.02
C HIS A 225 6.79 24.96 -1.44
N ALA A 226 6.69 24.90 -0.11
CA ALA A 226 5.51 24.41 0.59
C ALA A 226 4.76 25.55 1.28
N VAL A 227 3.47 25.73 0.95
CA VAL A 227 2.62 26.80 1.50
C VAL A 227 1.45 26.21 2.28
N TYR A 228 1.43 26.45 3.58
CA TYR A 228 0.33 26.04 4.47
C TYR A 228 -0.86 27.02 4.39
N LYS A 229 -2.08 26.48 4.42
CA LYS A 229 -3.33 27.25 4.50
C LYS A 229 -4.31 26.57 5.46
N SER A 230 -4.96 27.37 6.31
CA SER A 230 -6.08 26.95 7.15
C SER A 230 -7.41 27.47 6.61
N LYS A 231 -8.48 26.68 6.68
CA LYS A 231 -9.84 27.03 6.24
C LYS A 231 -10.85 26.57 7.28
N LEU A 232 -11.62 27.52 7.80
CA LEU A 232 -12.53 27.30 8.95
C LEU A 232 -13.79 26.48 8.60
N ASN A 233 -14.23 26.45 7.33
CA ASN A 233 -15.53 25.86 6.93
C ASN A 233 -15.41 24.79 5.84
N LYS A 234 -14.38 23.95 5.87
CA LYS A 234 -14.20 22.86 4.90
C LYS A 234 -13.96 21.53 5.61
N LYS A 235 -14.40 20.44 4.97
CA LYS A 235 -14.09 19.07 5.41
C LYS A 235 -12.59 18.84 5.59
N ILE A 236 -11.78 19.44 4.72
CA ILE A 236 -10.32 19.50 4.86
C ILE A 236 -9.96 20.94 5.22
N GLN A 237 -9.64 21.18 6.49
CA GLN A 237 -9.33 22.51 7.01
C GLN A 237 -7.88 22.91 6.77
N HIS A 238 -6.97 21.94 6.84
CA HIS A 238 -5.53 22.15 6.75
C HIS A 238 -5.02 21.69 5.39
N GLU A 239 -4.53 22.61 4.58
CA GLU A 239 -4.00 22.33 3.24
C GLU A 239 -2.52 22.71 3.18
N LEU A 240 -1.70 21.86 2.55
CA LEU A 240 -0.32 22.16 2.17
C LEU A 240 -0.22 22.14 0.64
N LYS A 241 0.12 23.29 0.05
CA LYS A 241 0.40 23.41 -1.39
C LYS A 241 1.89 23.27 -1.62
N VAL A 242 2.31 22.17 -2.24
CA VAL A 242 3.70 21.92 -2.66
C VAL A 242 3.81 22.32 -4.13
N VAL A 243 4.71 23.25 -4.42
CA VAL A 243 4.96 23.79 -5.76
C VAL A 243 6.38 23.45 -6.16
N THR A 244 6.53 22.83 -7.34
CA THR A 244 7.82 22.60 -7.99
C THR A 244 7.87 23.35 -9.32
N SER A 245 8.99 23.25 -10.03
CA SER A 245 9.15 23.85 -11.37
C SER A 245 8.22 23.26 -12.42
N VAL A 246 7.79 22.00 -12.26
CA VAL A 246 7.02 21.25 -13.26
C VAL A 246 5.57 20.99 -12.84
N GLU A 247 5.28 20.96 -11.55
CA GLU A 247 3.94 20.61 -11.08
C GLU A 247 3.58 21.22 -9.72
N THR A 248 2.31 21.07 -9.35
CA THR A 248 1.79 21.53 -8.05
C THR A 248 0.86 20.49 -7.49
N VAL A 249 1.07 20.14 -6.22
CA VAL A 249 0.24 19.20 -5.48
C VAL A 249 -0.33 19.90 -4.26
N VAL A 250 -1.63 19.71 -4.01
CA VAL A 250 -2.29 20.19 -2.80
C VAL A 250 -2.67 18.98 -1.95
N LEU A 251 -2.05 18.92 -0.78
CA LEU A 251 -2.28 17.91 0.25
C LEU A 251 -3.22 18.47 1.31
N GLY A 252 -4.08 17.62 1.84
CA GLY A 252 -5.04 17.92 2.89
C GLY A 252 -4.79 17.06 4.12
N PHE A 253 -4.95 17.67 5.30
CA PHE A 253 -4.62 17.10 6.60
C PHE A 253 -5.81 17.21 7.57
N PRO A 254 -5.95 16.27 8.53
CA PRO A 254 -6.97 16.31 9.57
C PRO A 254 -6.63 17.31 10.68
N SER A 255 -5.35 17.67 10.87
CA SER A 255 -4.92 18.60 11.91
C SER A 255 -3.79 19.53 11.44
N ARG A 256 -3.68 20.68 12.10
CA ARG A 256 -2.59 21.65 11.89
C ARG A 256 -1.23 21.02 12.17
N GLN A 257 -1.10 20.30 13.29
CA GLN A 257 0.15 19.68 13.70
C GLN A 257 0.69 18.71 12.64
N GLN A 258 -0.18 17.87 12.07
CA GLN A 258 0.24 16.96 11.01
C GLN A 258 0.67 17.73 9.74
N ALA A 259 -0.06 18.79 9.37
CA ALA A 259 0.33 19.62 8.22
C ALA A 259 1.70 20.29 8.41
N GLU A 260 1.99 20.77 9.63
CA GLU A 260 3.26 21.40 9.99
C GLU A 260 4.42 20.39 10.03
N GLU A 261 4.21 19.19 10.54
CA GLU A 261 5.20 18.10 10.51
C GLU A 261 5.59 17.73 9.08
N TRP A 262 4.60 17.49 8.22
CA TRP A 262 4.85 17.21 6.80
C TRP A 262 5.55 18.37 6.10
N ARG A 263 5.13 19.61 6.37
CA ARG A 263 5.78 20.80 5.82
C ARG A 263 7.25 20.87 6.21
N LYS A 264 7.57 20.68 7.50
CA LYS A 264 8.95 20.71 8.02
C LYS A 264 9.83 19.71 7.29
N ILE A 265 9.34 18.48 7.10
CA ILE A 265 10.09 17.43 6.40
C ILE A 265 10.26 17.76 4.92
N ILE A 266 9.22 18.30 4.26
CA ILE A 266 9.30 18.75 2.86
C ILE A 266 10.34 19.86 2.70
N GLU A 267 10.34 20.86 3.58
CA GLU A 267 11.32 21.94 3.57
C GLU A 267 12.74 21.40 3.81
N GLU A 268 12.92 20.48 4.76
CA GLU A 268 14.22 19.84 5.03
C GLU A 268 14.78 19.08 3.81
N VAL A 269 13.95 18.34 3.07
CA VAL A 269 14.41 17.61 1.88
C VAL A 269 14.53 18.45 0.62
N SER A 270 13.93 19.66 0.63
CA SER A 270 13.96 20.54 -0.54
C SER A 270 15.33 21.11 -0.84
N GLY A 271 16.27 21.00 0.11
CA GLY A 271 17.66 21.43 -0.03
C GLY A 271 17.84 22.90 0.33
N SER A 272 17.65 23.23 1.61
CA SER A 272 17.92 24.55 2.19
C SER A 272 19.20 25.21 1.65
#